data_AF-A0A317Z775-F1
#
_entry.id   AF-A0A317Z775-F1
#
_cell.length_a   1.000
_cell.length_b   1.000
_cell.length_c   1.000
_cell.angle_alpha   90.00
_cell.angle_beta   90.00
_cell.angle_gamma   90.00
#
_symmetry.space_group_name_H-M   'P 1'
#
loop_
_entity.id
_entity.type
_entity.pdbx_description
1 polymer ?
#
loop_
_entity_poly.entity_id
_entity_poly.type
_entity_poly.pdbx_seq_one_letter_code
_entity_poly.pdbx_strand_id
1 'polypeptide(L)'
;RDTKNLDTLANALSLSHVLMAKDIMSYHRASYDYPHMKKRFEKHHISVIGQRVNHYFQPSKTFNQQHQPYQIFTYFYKANRQHLAHTPQKSTQLKQLAQYAAKGMNQSDLKFDKHTDEEACARQSWNHFLNHEITLYSQLADDITRNNISGLSRYLAYGLLDIREVINHLLEGYDSDENSYESFIRELMFREFYYVLMTQYPDAATQSFSVKYRNMEWSERQSHFEAWKNGETGYPIIDAAMKKLLRTGYMHNRLRMIVSQFLTKHLFMNWTWGEAHFRRYLIDYDNASNVHGWQWSASTGTDAVPYFRMFNPIRQSERFDAMGDFIKEQLQILKDVKPKYIHNPSQYVTAIQQNHQIKIGEDYPKAIINHKESRDYVMQQFKQYTNYKNGNHHENDINIDF
;
A
#
# COMPACT_ATOMS: atom_id res chain seq x y z
N ARG A 1 4.68 31.43 16.07
CA ARG A 1 3.21 31.34 15.88
C ARG A 1 2.70 32.23 14.75
N ASP A 2 3.52 33.07 14.13
CA ASP A 2 3.24 33.61 12.80
C ASP A 2 3.75 32.65 11.73
N THR A 3 2.83 31.87 11.15
CA THR A 3 3.06 31.22 9.87
C THR A 3 3.36 32.31 8.85
N LYS A 4 4.62 32.39 8.38
CA LYS A 4 4.89 33.03 7.08
C LYS A 4 4.10 32.23 6.06
N ASN A 5 2.89 32.70 5.78
CA ASN A 5 2.01 32.11 4.81
C ASN A 5 2.74 32.05 3.46
N LEU A 6 2.54 31.00 2.67
CA LEU A 6 3.16 30.85 1.34
C LEU A 6 2.98 32.13 0.50
N ASP A 7 1.84 32.77 0.67
CA ASP A 7 1.47 34.07 0.08
C ASP A 7 2.44 35.19 0.49
N THR A 8 2.82 35.24 1.78
CA THR A 8 3.79 36.21 2.32
C THR A 8 5.20 35.93 1.80
N LEU A 9 5.58 34.65 1.68
CA LEU A 9 6.89 34.26 1.15
C LEU A 9 7.02 34.60 -0.35
N ALA A 10 5.98 34.30 -1.12
CA ALA A 10 5.85 34.62 -2.54
C ALA A 10 6.07 36.11 -2.81
N ASN A 11 5.36 36.96 -2.07
CA ASN A 11 5.48 38.42 -2.20
C ASN A 11 6.85 38.94 -1.72
N ALA A 12 7.35 38.44 -0.58
CA ALA A 12 8.64 38.88 -0.04
C ALA A 12 9.82 38.53 -0.96
N LEU A 13 9.76 37.40 -1.65
CA LEU A 13 10.80 36.95 -2.59
C LEU A 13 10.59 37.47 -4.02
N SER A 14 9.51 38.20 -4.29
CA SER A 14 9.15 38.67 -5.65
C SER A 14 9.21 37.54 -6.69
N LEU A 15 8.68 36.37 -6.33
CA LEU A 15 8.74 35.19 -7.20
C LEU A 15 7.94 35.44 -8.47
N SER A 16 8.51 35.09 -9.63
CA SER A 16 7.76 35.04 -10.89
C SER A 16 7.35 33.62 -11.28
N HIS A 17 8.12 32.62 -10.80
CA HIS A 17 7.94 31.22 -11.13
C HIS A 17 8.15 30.33 -9.90
N VAL A 18 7.47 29.19 -9.89
CA VAL A 18 7.71 28.09 -8.96
C VAL A 18 7.77 26.77 -9.72
N LEU A 19 8.82 25.97 -9.47
CA LEU A 19 8.95 24.60 -9.96
C LEU A 19 8.47 23.65 -8.87
N MET A 20 7.56 22.75 -9.19
CA MET A 20 7.05 21.78 -8.22
C MET A 20 6.72 20.42 -8.83
N ALA A 21 6.82 19.38 -8.00
CA ALA A 21 6.32 18.06 -8.33
C ALA A 21 4.80 18.11 -8.53
N LYS A 22 4.30 17.54 -9.63
CA LYS A 22 2.86 17.55 -9.97
C LYS A 22 2.13 16.23 -9.77
N ASP A 23 2.87 15.19 -9.41
CA ASP A 23 2.44 13.81 -9.27
C ASP A 23 2.52 13.33 -7.82
N ILE A 24 2.44 14.27 -6.87
CA ILE A 24 2.17 13.96 -5.45
C ILE A 24 0.66 13.79 -5.30
N MET A 25 0.22 12.58 -4.92
CA MET A 25 -1.20 12.26 -4.83
C MET A 25 -1.82 12.52 -3.46
N SER A 26 -2.86 13.35 -3.45
CA SER A 26 -3.72 13.61 -2.28
C SER A 26 -5.22 13.44 -2.57
N TYR A 27 -5.56 12.68 -3.62
CA TYR A 27 -6.93 12.54 -4.14
C TYR A 27 -7.56 13.82 -4.70
N HIS A 28 -6.76 14.84 -5.05
CA HIS A 28 -7.26 16.17 -5.42
C HIS A 28 -8.08 16.85 -4.32
N ARG A 29 -7.84 16.50 -3.04
CA ARG A 29 -8.63 17.01 -1.91
C ARG A 29 -7.79 17.70 -0.84
N ALA A 30 -6.48 17.45 -0.77
CA ALA A 30 -5.65 18.11 0.23
C ALA A 30 -5.11 19.43 -0.30
N SER A 31 -5.10 20.45 0.56
CA SER A 31 -4.64 21.80 0.23
C SER A 31 -3.17 21.89 -0.21
N TYR A 32 -2.37 20.85 0.04
CA TYR A 32 -0.97 20.77 -0.32
C TYR A 32 -0.73 20.14 -1.70
N ASP A 33 -1.76 19.63 -2.38
CA ASP A 33 -1.55 19.03 -3.69
C ASP A 33 -1.33 20.03 -4.82
N TYR A 34 -0.91 19.50 -5.95
CA TYR A 34 -0.57 20.30 -7.12
C TYR A 34 -1.73 21.18 -7.61
N PRO A 35 -2.97 20.69 -7.84
CA PRO A 35 -4.07 21.58 -8.26
C PRO A 35 -4.35 22.73 -7.30
N HIS A 36 -4.38 22.49 -5.98
CA HIS A 36 -4.66 23.53 -5.00
C HIS A 36 -3.50 24.52 -4.89
N MET A 37 -2.26 24.02 -4.88
CA MET A 37 -1.07 24.86 -4.80
C MET A 37 -0.88 25.69 -6.06
N LYS A 38 -1.10 25.09 -7.23
CA LYS A 38 -1.07 25.79 -8.50
C LYS A 38 -2.03 26.99 -8.49
N LYS A 39 -3.30 26.76 -8.16
CA LYS A 39 -4.32 27.82 -8.09
C LYS A 39 -3.94 28.92 -7.09
N ARG A 40 -3.29 28.55 -5.98
CA ARG A 40 -2.85 29.50 -4.96
C ARG A 40 -1.72 30.41 -5.46
N PHE A 41 -0.71 29.85 -6.13
CA PHE A 41 0.36 30.64 -6.73
C PHE A 41 -0.13 31.54 -7.87
N GLU A 42 -1.02 31.02 -8.72
CA GLU A 42 -1.61 31.79 -9.83
C GLU A 42 -2.40 33.01 -9.34
N LYS A 43 -3.03 32.94 -8.16
CA LYS A 43 -3.71 34.09 -7.52
C LYS A 43 -2.75 35.26 -7.22
N HIS A 44 -1.46 35.00 -7.05
CA HIS A 44 -0.42 36.01 -6.84
C HIS A 44 0.39 36.30 -8.11
N HIS A 45 -0.13 35.94 -9.29
CA HIS A 45 0.55 36.11 -10.58
C HIS A 45 1.89 35.36 -10.67
N ILE A 46 2.03 34.24 -9.96
CA ILE A 46 3.21 33.37 -10.01
C ILE A 46 2.93 32.20 -10.96
N SER A 47 3.79 32.03 -11.97
CA SER A 47 3.71 30.93 -12.93
C SER A 47 4.18 29.61 -12.30
N VAL A 48 3.38 28.56 -12.42
CA VAL A 48 3.68 27.25 -11.83
C VAL A 48 4.14 26.28 -12.92
N ILE A 49 5.38 25.78 -12.77
CA ILE A 49 5.98 24.78 -13.64
C ILE A 49 5.85 23.42 -12.94
N GLY A 50 4.96 22.57 -13.44
CA GLY A 50 4.73 21.24 -12.89
C GLY A 50 5.59 20.15 -13.54
N GLN A 51 6.45 19.51 -12.76
CA GLN A 51 7.31 18.41 -13.19
C GLN A 51 6.84 17.07 -12.62
N ARG A 52 6.83 16.02 -13.45
CA ARG A 52 6.56 14.64 -12.99
C ARG A 52 7.88 14.03 -12.50
N VAL A 53 7.90 13.55 -11.25
CA VAL A 53 9.13 13.07 -10.59
C VAL A 53 8.96 11.74 -9.82
N ASN A 54 7.75 11.41 -9.38
CA ASN A 54 7.47 10.22 -8.57
C ASN A 54 6.88 9.06 -9.38
N HIS A 55 6.23 9.34 -10.50
CA HIS A 55 5.55 8.35 -11.34
C HIS A 55 6.09 8.34 -12.78
N TYR A 56 6.15 7.15 -13.37
CA TYR A 56 6.66 6.95 -14.72
C TYR A 56 5.62 7.40 -15.75
N PHE A 57 4.38 6.93 -15.61
CA PHE A 57 3.31 7.19 -16.56
C PHE A 57 2.67 8.57 -16.37
N GLN A 58 2.15 9.11 -17.47
CA GLN A 58 1.34 10.32 -17.47
C GLN A 58 -0.13 9.91 -17.51
N PRO A 59 -0.92 10.10 -16.44
CA PRO A 59 -2.30 9.61 -16.41
C PRO A 59 -3.15 10.17 -17.55
N SER A 60 -2.97 11.45 -17.90
CA SER A 60 -3.67 12.10 -19.02
C SER A 60 -3.31 11.56 -20.41
N LYS A 61 -2.40 10.59 -20.51
CA LYS A 61 -2.00 9.92 -21.76
C LYS A 61 -2.12 8.40 -21.66
N THR A 62 -2.64 7.87 -20.56
CA THR A 62 -2.67 6.43 -20.30
C THR A 62 -4.11 5.95 -20.25
N PHE A 63 -4.68 5.77 -21.45
CA PHE A 63 -6.04 5.28 -21.67
C PHE A 63 -6.03 4.08 -22.61
N ASN A 64 -7.10 3.29 -22.58
CA ASN A 64 -7.29 2.22 -23.55
C ASN A 64 -7.66 2.80 -24.94
N GLN A 65 -7.81 1.93 -25.94
CA GLN A 65 -8.15 2.33 -27.32
C GLN A 65 -9.50 3.06 -27.45
N GLN A 66 -10.39 2.92 -26.46
CA GLN A 66 -11.69 3.61 -26.38
C GLN A 66 -11.60 4.93 -25.61
N HIS A 67 -10.39 5.41 -25.29
CA HIS A 67 -10.12 6.59 -24.46
C HIS A 67 -10.72 6.48 -23.04
N GLN A 68 -10.87 5.26 -22.53
CA GLN A 68 -11.34 4.99 -21.17
C GLN A 68 -10.18 4.56 -20.25
N PRO A 69 -10.23 4.87 -18.95
CA PRO A 69 -9.22 4.41 -18.00
C PRO A 69 -9.12 2.88 -17.93
N TYR A 70 -7.92 2.35 -17.75
CA TYR A 70 -7.75 0.92 -17.49
C TYR A 70 -8.32 0.56 -16.11
N GLN A 71 -9.23 -0.41 -16.06
CA GLN A 71 -9.86 -0.90 -14.84
C GLN A 71 -9.33 -2.27 -14.37
N ILE A 72 -8.53 -2.96 -15.20
CA ILE A 72 -7.97 -4.29 -14.92
C ILE A 72 -6.46 -4.22 -15.13
N PHE A 73 -5.68 -4.69 -14.15
CA PHE A 73 -4.22 -4.60 -14.17
C PHE A 73 -3.61 -5.30 -15.38
N THR A 74 -4.07 -6.51 -15.70
CA THR A 74 -3.52 -7.29 -16.82
C THR A 74 -3.64 -6.56 -18.16
N TYR A 75 -4.72 -5.81 -18.38
CA TYR A 75 -4.88 -5.00 -19.60
C TYR A 75 -4.00 -3.76 -19.59
N PHE A 76 -3.89 -3.08 -18.45
CA PHE A 76 -2.93 -1.98 -18.26
C PHE A 76 -1.50 -2.46 -18.54
N TYR A 77 -1.10 -3.58 -17.93
CA TYR A 77 0.23 -4.15 -18.04
C TYR A 77 0.59 -4.47 -19.49
N LYS A 78 -0.24 -5.29 -20.17
CA LYS A 78 0.01 -5.70 -21.55
C LYS A 78 0.13 -4.53 -22.51
N ALA A 79 -0.69 -3.49 -22.33
CA ALA A 79 -0.66 -2.33 -23.21
C ALA A 79 0.54 -1.41 -22.96
N ASN A 80 0.96 -1.27 -21.69
CA ASN A 80 1.91 -0.24 -21.28
C ASN A 80 3.33 -0.74 -21.00
N ARG A 81 3.54 -2.06 -20.84
CA ARG A 81 4.87 -2.66 -20.58
C ARG A 81 5.89 -2.33 -21.69
N GLN A 82 5.44 -2.24 -22.94
CA GLN A 82 6.26 -1.86 -24.10
C GLN A 82 6.66 -0.38 -24.13
N HIS A 83 6.02 0.47 -23.31
CA HIS A 83 6.34 1.89 -23.22
C HIS A 83 7.40 2.19 -22.16
N LEU A 84 7.82 1.18 -21.40
CA LEU A 84 9.00 1.30 -20.55
C LEU A 84 10.23 1.34 -21.46
N ALA A 85 10.92 2.47 -21.45
CA ALA A 85 12.11 2.71 -22.25
C ALA A 85 13.20 3.38 -21.41
N HIS A 86 14.45 3.13 -21.82
CA HIS A 86 15.61 3.80 -21.25
C HIS A 86 15.45 5.32 -21.37
N THR A 87 15.55 6.00 -20.25
CA THR A 87 15.46 7.45 -20.17
C THR A 87 16.84 8.04 -19.89
N PRO A 88 17.37 8.94 -20.74
CA PRO A 88 18.69 9.52 -20.51
C PRO A 88 18.80 10.16 -19.12
N GLN A 89 19.84 9.76 -18.37
CA GLN A 89 20.09 10.33 -17.05
C GLN A 89 20.48 11.80 -17.21
N LYS A 90 19.75 12.69 -16.54
CA LYS A 90 20.08 14.11 -16.53
C LYS A 90 21.18 14.35 -15.50
N SER A 91 22.39 14.64 -15.97
CA SER A 91 23.44 15.19 -15.10
C SER A 91 22.97 16.56 -14.61
N THR A 92 22.62 16.64 -13.33
CA THR A 92 22.29 17.92 -12.70
C THR A 92 23.40 18.26 -11.72
N GLN A 93 24.29 19.15 -12.14
CA GLN A 93 25.23 19.80 -11.22
C GLN A 93 24.46 20.82 -10.36
N LEU A 94 23.68 20.34 -9.39
CA LEU A 94 22.89 21.18 -8.49
C LEU A 94 23.76 21.87 -7.42
N LYS A 95 25.06 21.55 -7.35
CA LYS A 95 26.00 22.20 -6.41
C LYS A 95 25.98 23.73 -6.55
N GLN A 96 25.78 24.24 -7.75
CA GLN A 96 25.67 25.69 -7.99
C GLN A 96 24.39 26.31 -7.39
N LEU A 97 23.36 25.52 -7.10
CA LEU A 97 22.15 25.98 -6.42
C LEU A 97 22.33 26.10 -4.92
N ALA A 98 23.34 25.43 -4.34
CA ALA A 98 23.60 25.49 -2.89
C ALA A 98 23.86 26.92 -2.40
N GLN A 99 24.42 27.79 -3.24
CA GLN A 99 24.64 29.21 -2.92
C GLN A 99 23.34 30.02 -2.76
N TYR A 100 22.24 29.54 -3.35
CA TYR A 100 20.92 30.16 -3.26
C TYR A 100 20.00 29.47 -2.24
N ALA A 101 20.45 28.36 -1.65
CA ALA A 101 19.67 27.62 -0.67
C ALA A 101 19.70 28.34 0.69
N ALA A 102 18.52 28.54 1.28
CA ALA A 102 18.40 28.98 2.66
C ALA A 102 18.23 27.77 3.57
N LYS A 103 18.88 27.78 4.75
CA LYS A 103 18.69 26.72 5.74
C LYS A 103 17.23 26.73 6.21
N GLY A 104 16.53 25.62 5.97
CA GLY A 104 15.20 25.40 6.53
C GLY A 104 15.25 25.32 8.06
N MET A 105 14.19 25.76 8.72
CA MET A 105 14.03 25.56 10.16
C MET A 105 13.16 24.34 10.40
N ASN A 106 13.66 23.35 11.14
CA ASN A 106 12.80 22.29 11.66
C ASN A 106 11.94 22.89 12.79
N GLN A 107 10.63 22.96 12.58
CA GLN A 107 9.67 23.44 13.58
C GLN A 107 9.05 22.31 14.41
N SER A 108 9.50 21.07 14.21
CA SER A 108 9.09 19.95 15.05
C SER A 108 9.99 19.83 16.28
N ASP A 109 9.43 19.30 17.36
CA ASP A 109 10.18 18.92 18.57
C ASP A 109 10.98 17.62 18.37
N LEU A 110 11.05 17.10 17.15
CA LEU A 110 11.77 15.88 16.81
C LEU A 110 13.26 16.15 16.77
N LYS A 111 13.99 15.45 17.65
CA LYS A 111 15.45 15.38 17.62
C LYS A 111 15.87 14.21 16.75
N PHE A 112 16.53 14.51 15.65
CA PHE A 112 17.15 13.50 14.80
C PHE A 112 18.60 13.33 15.26
N ASP A 113 18.89 12.23 15.95
CA ASP A 113 20.26 11.92 16.42
C ASP A 113 21.19 11.49 15.28
N LYS A 114 20.64 11.27 14.08
CA LYS A 114 21.37 10.82 12.89
C LYS A 114 21.21 11.82 11.75
N HIS A 115 22.33 12.18 11.14
CA HIS A 115 22.41 12.99 9.92
C HIS A 115 22.73 12.10 8.71
N THR A 116 22.02 10.99 8.59
CA THR A 116 22.21 10.07 7.48
C THR A 116 21.66 10.69 6.20
N ASP A 117 22.41 10.57 5.11
CA ASP A 117 21.92 10.85 3.77
C ASP A 117 21.00 9.71 3.32
N GLU A 118 19.69 9.89 3.50
CA GLU A 118 18.68 8.88 3.18
C GLU A 118 18.60 8.57 1.68
N GLU A 119 18.92 9.52 0.80
CA GLU A 119 19.01 9.27 -0.64
C GLU A 119 20.20 8.36 -0.96
N ALA A 120 21.36 8.62 -0.34
CA ALA A 120 22.52 7.73 -0.48
C ALA A 120 22.23 6.32 0.05
N CYS A 121 21.55 6.19 1.19
CA CYS A 121 21.10 4.91 1.72
C CYS A 121 20.10 4.20 0.79
N ALA A 122 19.21 4.96 0.13
CA ALA A 122 18.29 4.43 -0.84
C ALA A 122 19.01 3.80 -2.03
N ARG A 123 19.96 4.54 -2.63
CA ARG A 123 20.78 4.07 -3.76
C ARG A 123 21.61 2.85 -3.38
N GLN A 124 22.22 2.85 -2.18
CA GLN A 124 22.98 1.70 -1.69
C GLN A 124 22.09 0.45 -1.54
N SER A 125 20.91 0.60 -0.92
CA SER A 125 19.95 -0.48 -0.75
C SER A 125 19.46 -1.04 -2.09
N TRP A 126 19.18 -0.16 -3.05
CA TRP A 126 18.75 -0.54 -4.39
C TRP A 126 19.84 -1.31 -5.14
N ASN A 127 21.07 -0.80 -5.12
CA ASN A 127 22.22 -1.47 -5.74
C ASN A 127 22.51 -2.83 -5.10
N HIS A 128 22.36 -2.95 -3.78
CA HIS A 128 22.51 -4.24 -3.10
C HIS A 128 21.47 -5.24 -3.60
N PHE A 129 20.19 -4.86 -3.66
CA PHE A 129 19.13 -5.72 -4.17
C PHE A 129 19.39 -6.15 -5.62
N LEU A 130 19.75 -5.22 -6.50
CA LEU A 130 20.07 -5.51 -7.90
C LEU A 130 21.24 -6.50 -8.06
N ASN A 131 22.30 -6.33 -7.26
CA ASN A 131 23.52 -7.12 -7.42
C ASN A 131 23.45 -8.50 -6.75
N HIS A 132 22.54 -8.70 -5.79
CA HIS A 132 22.58 -9.88 -4.92
C HIS A 132 21.25 -10.62 -4.74
N GLU A 133 20.10 -9.94 -4.87
CA GLU A 133 18.81 -10.48 -4.44
C GLU A 133 17.80 -10.62 -5.58
N ILE A 134 17.90 -9.77 -6.62
CA ILE A 134 16.90 -9.72 -7.70
C ILE A 134 16.76 -11.05 -8.43
N THR A 135 17.84 -11.82 -8.63
CA THR A 135 17.83 -13.12 -9.33
C THR A 135 17.01 -14.20 -8.59
N LEU A 136 16.73 -14.00 -7.30
CA LEU A 136 15.88 -14.88 -6.51
C LEU A 136 14.45 -14.35 -6.36
N TYR A 137 14.17 -13.16 -6.86
CA TYR A 137 12.91 -12.44 -6.62
C TYR A 137 11.69 -13.24 -7.09
N SER A 138 11.74 -13.80 -8.30
CA SER A 138 10.64 -14.60 -8.86
C SER A 138 10.25 -15.81 -8.00
N GLN A 139 11.18 -16.33 -7.19
CA GLN A 139 10.99 -17.52 -6.37
C GLN A 139 10.66 -17.18 -4.92
N LEU A 140 11.26 -16.10 -4.38
CA LEU A 140 11.29 -15.82 -2.95
C LEU A 140 10.51 -14.56 -2.53
N ALA A 141 9.90 -13.81 -3.46
CA ALA A 141 9.15 -12.60 -3.14
C ALA A 141 7.93 -12.82 -2.21
N ASP A 142 7.48 -14.07 -2.05
CA ASP A 142 6.39 -14.45 -1.15
C ASP A 142 6.87 -14.99 0.21
N ASP A 143 8.18 -15.21 0.38
CA ASP A 143 8.76 -15.72 1.63
C ASP A 143 8.81 -14.61 2.68
N ILE A 144 8.02 -14.78 3.75
CA ILE A 144 7.94 -13.80 4.84
C ILE A 144 8.98 -14.02 5.94
N THR A 145 9.74 -15.11 5.88
CA THR A 145 10.76 -15.49 6.85
C THR A 145 12.12 -14.88 6.52
N ARG A 146 12.31 -14.39 5.29
CA ARG A 146 13.55 -13.82 4.77
C ARG A 146 13.30 -12.44 4.17
N ASN A 147 14.38 -11.66 4.02
CA ASN A 147 14.33 -10.33 3.41
C ASN A 147 14.66 -10.37 1.90
N ASN A 148 14.00 -11.22 1.11
CA ASN A 148 14.28 -11.35 -0.34
C ASN A 148 13.50 -10.33 -1.19
N ILE A 149 13.46 -9.08 -0.73
CA ILE A 149 12.65 -8.01 -1.30
C ILE A 149 13.44 -6.70 -1.26
N SER A 150 13.18 -5.81 -2.22
CA SER A 150 14.00 -4.60 -2.40
C SER A 150 13.90 -3.57 -1.28
N GLY A 151 12.82 -3.57 -0.49
CA GLY A 151 12.53 -2.50 0.46
C GLY A 151 12.31 -1.12 -0.19
N LEU A 152 12.17 -1.08 -1.52
CA LEU A 152 12.18 0.14 -2.34
C LEU A 152 10.94 1.03 -2.13
N SER A 153 9.85 0.45 -1.61
CA SER A 153 8.57 1.15 -1.42
C SER A 153 8.70 2.42 -0.58
N ARG A 154 9.46 2.40 0.52
CA ARG A 154 9.68 3.59 1.37
C ARG A 154 10.40 4.70 0.61
N TYR A 155 11.36 4.36 -0.24
CA TYR A 155 12.12 5.35 -1.00
C TYR A 155 11.30 5.94 -2.13
N LEU A 156 10.51 5.11 -2.83
CA LEU A 156 9.60 5.58 -3.88
C LEU A 156 8.41 6.39 -3.36
N ALA A 157 7.91 6.09 -2.16
CA ALA A 157 6.81 6.84 -1.54
C ALA A 157 7.21 8.29 -1.21
N TYR A 158 8.48 8.50 -0.84
CA TYR A 158 9.03 9.82 -0.51
C TYR A 158 9.86 10.48 -1.61
N GLY A 159 9.98 9.85 -2.79
CA GLY A 159 10.76 10.40 -3.91
C GLY A 159 12.27 10.45 -3.66
N LEU A 160 12.79 9.57 -2.79
CA LEU A 160 14.24 9.43 -2.51
C LEU A 160 14.98 8.66 -3.61
N LEU A 161 14.24 7.99 -4.50
CA LEU A 161 14.76 7.37 -5.72
C LEU A 161 13.86 7.72 -6.90
N ASP A 162 14.47 8.09 -8.04
CA ASP A 162 13.72 8.33 -9.28
C ASP A 162 13.26 6.99 -9.86
N ILE A 163 11.96 6.86 -10.09
CA ILE A 163 11.38 5.68 -10.72
C ILE A 163 11.98 5.42 -12.11
N ARG A 164 12.42 6.44 -12.84
CA ARG A 164 13.08 6.29 -14.15
C ARG A 164 14.45 5.66 -14.02
N GLU A 165 15.19 6.00 -12.97
CA GLU A 165 16.48 5.35 -12.67
C GLU A 165 16.28 3.87 -12.37
N VAL A 166 15.29 3.54 -11.52
CA VAL A 166 14.93 2.16 -11.22
C VAL A 166 14.56 1.39 -12.48
N ILE A 167 13.73 1.97 -13.36
CA ILE A 167 13.33 1.35 -14.62
C ILE A 167 14.53 1.19 -15.57
N ASN A 168 15.44 2.17 -15.66
CA ASN A 168 16.65 2.04 -16.47
C ASN A 168 17.50 0.86 -16.00
N HIS A 169 17.80 0.75 -14.71
CA HIS A 169 18.61 -0.36 -14.19
C HIS A 169 17.94 -1.72 -14.43
N LEU A 170 16.61 -1.79 -14.33
CA LEU A 170 15.87 -3.01 -14.63
C LEU A 170 15.91 -3.39 -16.11
N LEU A 171 15.83 -2.41 -17.02
CA LEU A 171 15.94 -2.66 -18.46
C LEU A 171 17.37 -3.05 -18.86
N GLU A 172 18.38 -2.44 -18.24
CA GLU A 172 19.80 -2.74 -18.47
C GLU A 172 20.17 -4.16 -18.01
N GLY A 173 19.60 -4.62 -16.89
CA GLY A 173 19.83 -5.97 -16.36
C GLY A 173 18.90 -7.04 -16.92
N TYR A 174 17.88 -6.68 -17.71
CA TYR A 174 16.77 -7.57 -18.09
C TYR A 174 17.24 -8.90 -18.71
N ASP A 175 18.17 -8.85 -19.66
CA ASP A 175 18.65 -10.02 -20.40
C ASP A 175 19.47 -10.99 -19.51
N SER A 176 19.88 -10.59 -18.31
CA SER A 176 20.62 -11.45 -17.39
C SER A 176 19.74 -12.45 -16.63
N ASP A 177 18.46 -12.12 -16.41
CA ASP A 177 17.43 -13.00 -15.83
C ASP A 177 16.04 -12.41 -16.11
N GLU A 178 15.53 -12.64 -17.31
CA GLU A 178 14.27 -12.04 -17.75
C GLU A 178 13.12 -12.31 -16.77
N ASN A 179 13.06 -13.53 -16.20
CA ASN A 179 11.94 -13.93 -15.35
C ASN A 179 11.90 -13.13 -14.04
N SER A 180 13.05 -12.98 -13.37
CA SER A 180 13.09 -12.25 -12.10
C SER A 180 12.98 -10.75 -12.29
N TYR A 181 13.60 -10.19 -13.34
CA TYR A 181 13.47 -8.78 -13.68
C TYR A 181 12.05 -8.42 -14.12
N GLU A 182 11.41 -9.23 -14.97
CA GLU A 182 10.01 -9.03 -15.38
C GLU A 182 9.06 -9.13 -14.19
N SER A 183 9.31 -10.08 -13.27
CA SER A 183 8.54 -10.21 -12.03
C SER A 183 8.62 -8.94 -11.18
N PHE A 184 9.79 -8.30 -11.09
CA PHE A 184 9.96 -7.04 -10.36
C PHE A 184 9.34 -5.84 -11.11
N ILE A 185 9.53 -5.75 -12.43
CA ILE A 185 8.90 -4.73 -13.28
C ILE A 185 7.38 -4.78 -13.13
N ARG A 186 6.78 -5.97 -13.06
CA ARG A 186 5.34 -6.15 -12.85
C ARG A 186 4.85 -5.51 -11.54
N GLU A 187 5.64 -5.57 -10.47
CA GLU A 187 5.28 -4.92 -9.20
C GLU A 187 5.38 -3.39 -9.27
N LEU A 188 6.36 -2.84 -10.00
CA LEU A 188 6.40 -1.40 -10.28
C LEU A 188 5.21 -0.96 -11.15
N MET A 189 4.82 -1.77 -12.11
CA MET A 189 3.64 -1.52 -12.94
C MET A 189 2.34 -1.51 -12.13
N PHE A 190 2.25 -2.26 -11.02
CA PHE A 190 1.10 -2.16 -10.11
C PHE A 190 1.01 -0.79 -9.43
N ARG A 191 2.15 -0.27 -8.95
CA ARG A 191 2.22 1.09 -8.39
C ARG A 191 1.73 2.13 -9.41
N GLU A 192 2.20 2.02 -10.65
CA GLU A 192 1.80 2.92 -11.72
C GLU A 192 0.32 2.76 -12.13
N PHE A 193 -0.19 1.52 -12.17
CA PHE A 193 -1.59 1.24 -12.44
C PHE A 193 -2.49 1.91 -11.41
N TYR A 194 -2.19 1.74 -10.12
CA TYR A 194 -2.96 2.33 -9.04
C TYR A 194 -2.89 3.85 -9.06
N TYR A 195 -1.72 4.44 -9.35
CA TYR A 195 -1.59 5.89 -9.52
C TYR A 195 -2.48 6.41 -10.66
N VAL A 196 -2.36 5.83 -11.86
CA VAL A 196 -3.17 6.24 -13.01
C VAL A 196 -4.65 6.10 -12.69
N LEU A 197 -5.07 4.96 -12.13
CA LEU A 197 -6.46 4.71 -11.77
C LEU A 197 -7.00 5.72 -10.74
N MET A 198 -6.24 6.00 -9.68
CA MET A 198 -6.65 6.92 -8.62
C MET A 198 -6.87 8.35 -9.13
N THR A 199 -6.07 8.80 -10.12
CA THR A 199 -6.26 10.13 -10.71
C THR A 199 -7.56 10.26 -11.51
N GLN A 200 -8.05 9.15 -12.08
CA GLN A 200 -9.30 9.11 -12.84
C GLN A 200 -10.52 8.89 -11.94
N TYR A 201 -10.34 8.23 -10.79
CA TYR A 201 -11.41 7.90 -9.85
C TYR A 201 -11.08 8.32 -8.41
N PRO A 202 -10.94 9.63 -8.13
CA PRO A 202 -10.52 10.12 -6.82
C PRO A 202 -11.51 9.76 -5.69
N ASP A 203 -12.79 9.53 -5.99
CA ASP A 203 -13.78 9.14 -4.98
C ASP A 203 -13.51 7.74 -4.40
N ALA A 204 -12.75 6.89 -5.11
CA ALA A 204 -12.30 5.59 -4.63
C ALA A 204 -11.43 5.70 -3.37
N ALA A 205 -10.88 6.89 -3.07
CA ALA A 205 -10.21 7.21 -1.82
C ALA A 205 -11.01 6.85 -0.57
N THR A 206 -12.33 7.06 -0.64
CA THR A 206 -13.23 7.04 0.52
C THR A 206 -14.43 6.13 0.32
N GLN A 207 -14.66 5.65 -0.89
CA GLN A 207 -15.82 4.85 -1.25
C GLN A 207 -15.39 3.61 -2.03
N SER A 208 -16.18 2.55 -1.90
CA SER A 208 -16.02 1.37 -2.74
C SER A 208 -16.13 1.76 -4.23
N PHE A 209 -15.14 1.31 -5.01
CA PHE A 209 -15.09 1.51 -6.45
C PHE A 209 -16.33 0.91 -7.11
N SER A 210 -16.66 -0.34 -6.73
CA SER A 210 -17.88 -0.99 -7.17
C SER A 210 -19.10 -0.37 -6.46
N VAL A 211 -19.91 0.37 -7.24
CA VAL A 211 -21.07 1.12 -6.74
C VAL A 211 -22.02 0.26 -5.90
N LYS A 212 -22.26 -0.98 -6.32
CA LYS A 212 -23.18 -1.91 -5.63
C LYS A 212 -22.78 -2.26 -4.19
N TYR A 213 -21.53 -2.03 -3.79
CA TYR A 213 -21.06 -2.32 -2.43
C TYR A 213 -20.89 -1.05 -1.58
N ARG A 214 -21.20 0.14 -2.10
CA ARG A 214 -21.09 1.40 -1.35
C ARG A 214 -22.01 1.46 -0.12
N ASN A 215 -23.16 0.78 -0.20
CA ASN A 215 -24.14 0.69 0.87
C ASN A 215 -24.04 -0.65 1.64
N MET A 216 -22.87 -1.30 1.62
CA MET A 216 -22.65 -2.52 2.38
C MET A 216 -22.68 -2.22 3.89
N GLU A 217 -23.51 -2.95 4.62
CA GLU A 217 -23.61 -2.84 6.09
C GLU A 217 -22.47 -3.60 6.76
N TRP A 218 -21.36 -2.91 7.00
CA TRP A 218 -20.18 -3.49 7.65
C TRP A 218 -20.39 -3.65 9.16
N SER A 219 -19.66 -4.59 9.76
CA SER A 219 -19.59 -4.76 11.21
C SER A 219 -18.91 -3.56 11.88
N GLU A 220 -19.54 -3.02 12.92
CA GLU A 220 -19.02 -1.91 13.73
C GLU A 220 -18.49 -2.36 15.10
N ARG A 221 -18.24 -3.67 15.28
CA ARG A 221 -17.83 -4.23 16.57
C ARG A 221 -16.43 -3.78 16.98
N GLN A 222 -16.35 -2.69 17.74
CA GLN A 222 -15.09 -2.05 18.14
C GLN A 222 -14.08 -2.99 18.81
N SER A 223 -14.54 -3.93 19.66
CA SER A 223 -13.64 -4.87 20.33
C SER A 223 -12.83 -5.75 19.35
N HIS A 224 -13.42 -6.15 18.22
CA HIS A 224 -12.70 -6.89 17.19
C HIS A 224 -11.65 -6.02 16.48
N PHE A 225 -11.95 -4.73 16.29
CA PHE A 225 -11.03 -3.80 15.65
C PHE A 225 -9.84 -3.50 16.55
N GLU A 226 -10.07 -3.27 17.84
CA GLU A 226 -8.99 -3.11 18.82
C GLU A 226 -8.09 -4.35 18.88
N ALA A 227 -8.67 -5.55 18.96
CA ALA A 227 -7.92 -6.80 18.93
C ALA A 227 -7.07 -6.94 17.63
N TRP A 228 -7.62 -6.56 16.48
CA TRP A 228 -6.88 -6.57 15.22
C TRP A 228 -5.73 -5.55 15.22
N LYS A 229 -5.97 -4.30 15.64
CA LYS A 229 -4.94 -3.26 15.71
C LYS A 229 -3.78 -3.66 16.62
N ASN A 230 -4.07 -4.29 17.75
CA ASN A 230 -3.08 -4.64 18.77
C ASN A 230 -2.38 -6.00 18.51
N GLY A 231 -2.87 -6.77 17.54
CA GLY A 231 -2.39 -8.13 17.29
C GLY A 231 -2.75 -9.08 18.44
N GLU A 232 -4.02 -9.09 18.82
CA GLU A 232 -4.60 -9.89 19.90
C GLU A 232 -5.81 -10.70 19.40
N THR A 233 -5.78 -11.12 18.14
CA THR A 233 -6.88 -11.81 17.47
C THR A 233 -6.93 -13.30 17.81
N GLY A 234 -5.86 -13.85 18.37
CA GLY A 234 -5.70 -15.29 18.60
C GLY A 234 -5.33 -16.08 17.33
N TYR A 235 -5.05 -15.38 16.23
CA TYR A 235 -4.46 -15.94 15.01
C TYR A 235 -2.99 -15.50 14.91
N PRO A 236 -2.01 -16.37 15.21
CA PRO A 236 -0.63 -15.96 15.40
C PRO A 236 0.01 -15.21 14.23
N ILE A 237 -0.32 -15.56 12.99
CA ILE A 237 0.20 -14.84 11.81
C ILE A 237 -0.32 -13.40 11.70
N ILE A 238 -1.59 -13.18 12.10
CA ILE A 238 -2.21 -11.85 12.12
C ILE A 238 -1.56 -11.05 13.23
N ASP A 239 -1.46 -11.64 14.42
CA ASP A 239 -0.94 -11.00 15.62
C ASP A 239 0.53 -10.62 15.46
N ALA A 240 1.35 -11.53 14.92
CA ALA A 240 2.74 -11.29 14.58
C ALA A 240 2.92 -10.15 13.58
N ALA A 241 2.11 -10.13 12.51
CA ALA A 241 2.17 -9.10 11.48
C ALA A 241 1.80 -7.72 12.03
N MET A 242 0.71 -7.64 12.80
CA MET A 242 0.24 -6.38 13.38
C MET A 242 1.22 -5.83 14.42
N LYS A 243 1.79 -6.69 15.29
CA LYS A 243 2.83 -6.27 16.24
C LYS A 243 4.12 -5.82 15.55
N LYS A 244 4.52 -6.49 14.46
CA LYS A 244 5.66 -6.04 13.64
C LYS A 244 5.40 -4.66 13.05
N LEU A 245 4.22 -4.44 12.46
CA LEU A 245 3.83 -3.13 11.91
C LEU A 245 3.91 -2.02 12.96
N LEU A 246 3.35 -2.22 14.15
CA LEU A 246 3.38 -1.20 15.21
C LEU A 246 4.81 -0.85 15.65
N ARG A 247 5.73 -1.84 15.62
CA ARG A 247 7.11 -1.64 16.07
C ARG A 247 8.01 -1.03 15.00
N THR A 248 7.86 -1.43 13.74
CA THR A 248 8.82 -1.08 12.67
C THR A 248 8.23 -0.15 11.61
N GLY A 249 6.91 0.01 11.59
CA GLY A 249 6.18 0.66 10.51
C GLY A 249 6.27 -0.07 9.16
N TYR A 250 6.76 -1.31 9.14
CA TYR A 250 6.96 -2.09 7.93
C TYR A 250 6.20 -3.42 7.98
N MET A 251 5.52 -3.77 6.88
CA MET A 251 4.85 -5.05 6.71
C MET A 251 5.08 -5.61 5.31
N HIS A 252 5.46 -6.89 5.21
CA HIS A 252 5.61 -7.59 3.93
C HIS A 252 4.27 -7.66 3.17
N ASN A 253 4.28 -7.55 1.83
CA ASN A 253 3.05 -7.51 1.03
C ASN A 253 2.13 -8.72 1.29
N ARG A 254 2.69 -9.94 1.33
CA ARG A 254 1.94 -11.16 1.68
C ARG A 254 1.20 -11.03 3.02
N LEU A 255 1.84 -10.46 4.04
CA LEU A 255 1.21 -10.22 5.35
C LEU A 255 0.13 -9.14 5.24
N ARG A 256 0.35 -8.06 4.48
CA ARG A 256 -0.68 -7.03 4.22
C ARG A 256 -1.94 -7.64 3.65
N MET A 257 -1.82 -8.55 2.68
CA MET A 257 -2.96 -9.26 2.08
C MET A 257 -3.70 -10.12 3.10
N ILE A 258 -2.98 -10.84 3.97
CA ILE A 258 -3.56 -11.73 4.98
C ILE A 258 -4.30 -10.91 6.04
N VAL A 259 -3.67 -9.87 6.61
CA VAL A 259 -4.30 -9.06 7.69
C VAL A 259 -5.45 -8.21 7.17
N SER A 260 -5.38 -7.73 5.92
CA SER A 260 -6.46 -6.96 5.32
C SER A 260 -7.67 -7.83 4.99
N GLN A 261 -7.48 -9.05 4.45
CA GLN A 261 -8.61 -9.99 4.31
C GLN A 261 -9.17 -10.45 5.66
N PHE A 262 -8.34 -10.59 6.68
CA PHE A 262 -8.84 -10.89 8.03
C PHE A 262 -9.77 -9.77 8.53
N LEU A 263 -9.38 -8.51 8.38
CA LEU A 263 -10.23 -7.38 8.76
C LEU A 263 -11.53 -7.34 7.93
N THR A 264 -11.43 -7.41 6.61
CA THR A 264 -12.58 -7.14 5.72
C THR A 264 -13.49 -8.35 5.51
N LYS A 265 -12.99 -9.57 5.71
CA LYS A 265 -13.76 -10.81 5.52
C LYS A 265 -13.99 -11.55 6.82
N HIS A 266 -12.98 -11.78 7.65
CA HIS A 266 -13.21 -12.49 8.92
C HIS A 266 -13.98 -11.62 9.91
N LEU A 267 -13.54 -10.38 10.12
CA LEU A 267 -14.21 -9.45 11.03
C LEU A 267 -15.35 -8.68 10.37
N PHE A 268 -15.47 -8.79 9.04
CA PHE A 268 -16.43 -8.10 8.19
C PHE A 268 -16.48 -6.59 8.44
N MET A 269 -15.32 -5.97 8.61
CA MET A 269 -15.19 -4.54 8.87
C MET A 269 -14.92 -3.74 7.61
N ASN A 270 -15.36 -2.48 7.62
CA ASN A 270 -15.13 -1.57 6.51
C ASN A 270 -13.62 -1.36 6.30
N TRP A 271 -13.18 -1.54 5.05
CA TRP A 271 -11.77 -1.43 4.66
C TRP A 271 -11.15 -0.06 4.98
N THR A 272 -11.96 1.00 5.05
CA THR A 272 -11.51 2.36 5.40
C THR A 272 -10.88 2.44 6.80
N TRP A 273 -11.29 1.57 7.73
CA TRP A 273 -10.71 1.52 9.08
C TRP A 273 -9.29 0.95 9.04
N GLY A 274 -9.09 -0.10 8.25
CA GLY A 274 -7.78 -0.68 8.00
C GLY A 274 -6.88 0.27 7.22
N GLU A 275 -7.42 0.95 6.21
CA GLU A 275 -6.74 1.99 5.43
C GLU A 275 -6.21 3.09 6.35
N ALA A 276 -7.03 3.62 7.25
CA ALA A 276 -6.63 4.66 8.19
C ALA A 276 -5.57 4.18 9.19
N HIS A 277 -5.66 2.93 9.64
CA HIS A 277 -4.63 2.33 10.50
C HIS A 277 -3.30 2.20 9.75
N PHE A 278 -3.32 1.67 8.52
CA PHE A 278 -2.13 1.54 7.67
C PHE A 278 -1.53 2.90 7.33
N ARG A 279 -2.35 3.92 7.04
CA ARG A 279 -1.91 5.31 6.84
C ARG A 279 -1.12 5.85 8.02
N ARG A 280 -1.49 5.46 9.24
CA ARG A 280 -0.82 5.96 10.44
C ARG A 280 0.52 5.28 10.73
N TYR A 281 0.68 4.01 10.35
CA TYR A 281 1.84 3.22 10.78
C TYR A 281 2.80 2.82 9.65
N LEU A 282 2.36 2.73 8.40
CA LEU A 282 3.24 2.33 7.30
C LEU A 282 4.24 3.43 6.95
N ILE A 283 5.53 3.11 7.02
CA ILE A 283 6.62 3.99 6.55
C ILE A 283 6.61 4.15 5.03
N ASP A 284 5.96 3.25 4.30
CA ASP A 284 5.88 3.30 2.84
C ASP A 284 4.47 3.63 2.36
N TYR A 285 3.71 4.37 3.18
CA TYR A 285 2.36 4.77 2.81
C TYR A 285 2.36 5.55 1.50
N ASP A 286 1.97 4.86 0.44
CA ASP A 286 1.50 5.44 -0.79
C ASP A 286 -0.03 5.35 -0.81
N ASN A 287 -0.65 6.49 -1.03
CA ASN A 287 -2.07 6.65 -1.03
C ASN A 287 -2.77 5.70 -2.02
N ALA A 288 -2.35 5.71 -3.29
CA ALA A 288 -3.04 4.98 -4.35
C ALA A 288 -2.86 3.46 -4.16
N SER A 289 -1.64 3.04 -3.86
CA SER A 289 -1.32 1.64 -3.55
C SER A 289 -2.07 1.15 -2.32
N ASN A 290 -2.15 1.95 -1.25
CA ASN A 290 -2.83 1.54 -0.02
C ASN A 290 -4.33 1.37 -0.26
N VAL A 291 -5.00 2.39 -0.81
CA VAL A 291 -6.46 2.34 -1.03
C VAL A 291 -6.85 1.21 -1.95
N HIS A 292 -6.18 1.07 -3.10
CA HIS A 292 -6.52 0.01 -4.04
C HIS A 292 -6.17 -1.38 -3.50
N GLY A 293 -5.11 -1.53 -2.70
CA GLY A 293 -4.82 -2.76 -1.98
C GLY A 293 -5.91 -3.15 -0.98
N TRP A 294 -6.41 -2.19 -0.19
CA TRP A 294 -7.53 -2.40 0.73
C TRP A 294 -8.82 -2.79 0.00
N GLN A 295 -9.16 -2.09 -1.07
CA GLN A 295 -10.33 -2.40 -1.89
C GLN A 295 -10.21 -3.75 -2.63
N TRP A 296 -9.00 -4.13 -3.03
CA TRP A 296 -8.71 -5.45 -3.58
C TRP A 296 -9.06 -6.52 -2.55
N SER A 297 -8.52 -6.42 -1.33
CA SER A 297 -8.78 -7.38 -0.24
C SER A 297 -10.24 -7.40 0.20
N ALA A 298 -10.93 -6.25 0.17
CA ALA A 298 -12.34 -6.13 0.52
C ALA A 298 -13.30 -6.64 -0.57
N SER A 299 -12.81 -7.04 -1.75
CA SER A 299 -13.64 -7.44 -2.89
C SER A 299 -14.56 -6.31 -3.42
N THR A 300 -14.20 -5.04 -3.17
CA THR A 300 -14.99 -3.87 -3.59
C THR A 300 -14.31 -2.98 -4.63
N GLY A 301 -13.06 -3.28 -4.99
CA GLY A 301 -12.28 -2.58 -6.01
C GLY A 301 -12.63 -2.95 -7.46
N THR A 302 -11.91 -2.35 -8.41
CA THR A 302 -12.09 -2.54 -9.87
C THR A 302 -11.59 -3.90 -10.38
N ASP A 303 -10.44 -4.37 -9.87
CA ASP A 303 -9.79 -5.65 -10.21
C ASP A 303 -9.62 -6.48 -8.93
N ALA A 304 -10.65 -6.45 -8.08
CA ALA A 304 -10.58 -7.01 -6.74
C ALA A 304 -10.67 -8.54 -6.74
N VAL A 305 -10.08 -9.17 -5.70
CA VAL A 305 -10.25 -10.61 -5.53
C VAL A 305 -11.74 -10.94 -5.35
N PRO A 306 -12.29 -11.97 -6.00
CA PRO A 306 -13.68 -12.36 -5.79
C PRO A 306 -13.99 -12.64 -4.31
N TYR A 307 -15.18 -12.23 -3.83
CA TYR A 307 -15.53 -12.33 -2.41
C TYR A 307 -15.47 -13.77 -1.87
N PHE A 308 -15.82 -14.75 -2.69
CA PHE A 308 -15.77 -16.17 -2.35
C PHE A 308 -14.35 -16.74 -2.21
N ARG A 309 -13.32 -16.02 -2.70
CA ARG A 309 -11.91 -16.34 -2.44
C ARG A 309 -11.47 -15.67 -1.14
N MET A 310 -11.91 -16.25 -0.03
CA MET A 310 -11.49 -15.87 1.32
C MET A 310 -10.30 -16.72 1.76
N PHE A 311 -9.23 -16.09 2.21
CA PHE A 311 -8.07 -16.81 2.75
C PHE A 311 -8.41 -17.50 4.06
N ASN A 312 -7.87 -18.70 4.26
CA ASN A 312 -7.81 -19.31 5.58
C ASN A 312 -6.49 -18.87 6.23
N PRO A 313 -6.51 -18.03 7.30
CA PRO A 313 -5.30 -17.48 7.90
C PRO A 313 -4.36 -18.56 8.42
N ILE A 314 -4.89 -19.68 8.93
CA ILE A 314 -4.09 -20.82 9.39
C ILE A 314 -3.33 -21.42 8.21
N ARG A 315 -4.02 -21.72 7.09
CA ARG A 315 -3.38 -22.27 5.89
C ARG A 315 -2.40 -21.30 5.22
N GLN A 316 -2.67 -19.99 5.28
CA GLN A 316 -1.70 -19.00 4.82
C GLN A 316 -0.47 -19.00 5.72
N SER A 317 -0.66 -19.08 7.04
CA SER A 317 0.44 -19.18 7.99
C SER A 317 1.30 -20.41 7.74
N GLU A 318 0.70 -21.59 7.60
CA GLU A 318 1.42 -22.84 7.33
C GLU A 318 2.18 -22.79 6.00
N ARG A 319 1.63 -22.12 4.99
CA ARG A 319 2.25 -22.03 3.66
C ARG A 319 3.45 -21.08 3.63
N PHE A 320 3.33 -19.90 4.25
CA PHE A 320 4.33 -18.84 4.12
C PHE A 320 5.29 -18.77 5.32
N ASP A 321 4.97 -19.45 6.41
CA ASP A 321 5.81 -19.54 7.61
C ASP A 321 5.76 -20.97 8.17
N ALA A 322 6.11 -21.97 7.36
CA ALA A 322 5.87 -23.39 7.68
C ALA A 322 6.47 -23.87 9.02
N MET A 323 7.57 -23.26 9.45
CA MET A 323 8.23 -23.57 10.73
C MET A 323 7.80 -22.63 11.87
N GLY A 324 6.95 -21.65 11.58
CA GLY A 324 6.53 -20.62 12.53
C GLY A 324 7.65 -19.65 12.90
N ASP A 325 8.72 -19.55 12.10
CA ASP A 325 9.92 -18.76 12.44
C ASP A 325 9.59 -17.28 12.53
N PHE A 326 8.80 -16.78 11.57
CA PHE A 326 8.29 -15.41 11.63
C PHE A 326 7.42 -15.21 12.87
N ILE A 327 6.46 -16.11 13.13
CA ILE A 327 5.60 -16.01 14.33
C ILE A 327 6.43 -16.00 15.62
N LYS A 328 7.41 -16.91 15.77
CA LYS A 328 8.26 -17.00 16.96
C LYS A 328 9.10 -15.76 17.18
N GLU A 329 9.63 -15.17 16.11
CA GLU A 329 10.39 -13.93 16.17
C GLU A 329 9.52 -12.78 16.71
N GLN A 330 8.28 -12.67 16.22
CA GLN A 330 7.39 -11.56 16.56
C GLN A 330 6.59 -11.77 17.86
N LEU A 331 6.29 -13.02 18.22
CA LEU A 331 5.50 -13.40 19.38
C LEU A 331 6.34 -14.26 20.32
N GLN A 332 7.10 -13.59 21.19
CA GLN A 332 8.04 -14.26 22.11
C GLN A 332 7.38 -15.31 23.02
N ILE A 333 6.10 -15.14 23.36
CA ILE A 333 5.35 -16.13 24.14
C ILE A 333 5.19 -17.46 23.40
N LEU A 334 5.22 -17.47 22.06
CA LEU A 334 5.09 -18.67 21.23
C LEU A 334 6.45 -19.20 20.73
N LYS A 335 7.58 -18.63 21.18
CA LYS A 335 8.92 -18.93 20.63
C LYS A 335 9.28 -20.43 20.63
N ASP A 336 8.89 -21.14 21.69
CA ASP A 336 9.22 -22.56 21.89
C ASP A 336 8.07 -23.50 21.44
N VAL A 337 6.98 -22.94 20.90
CA VAL A 337 5.83 -23.71 20.43
C VAL A 337 6.18 -24.41 19.12
N LYS A 338 5.95 -25.72 19.06
CA LYS A 338 6.27 -26.53 17.88
C LYS A 338 5.43 -26.10 16.65
N PRO A 339 5.95 -26.20 15.42
CA PRO A 339 5.23 -25.82 14.19
C PRO A 339 3.83 -26.45 14.07
N LYS A 340 3.69 -27.69 14.52
CA LYS A 340 2.40 -28.42 14.56
C LYS A 340 1.28 -27.66 15.30
N TYR A 341 1.62 -26.83 16.28
CA TYR A 341 0.64 -26.15 17.14
C TYR A 341 0.59 -24.63 16.91
N ILE A 342 1.68 -24.04 16.43
CA ILE A 342 1.86 -22.59 16.41
C ILE A 342 0.92 -21.86 15.46
N HIS A 343 0.44 -22.51 14.39
CA HIS A 343 -0.43 -21.86 13.40
C HIS A 343 -1.91 -21.82 13.83
N ASN A 344 -2.32 -22.68 14.76
CA ASN A 344 -3.69 -22.72 15.29
C ASN A 344 -3.73 -23.11 16.78
N PRO A 345 -3.25 -22.24 17.67
CA PRO A 345 -3.13 -22.57 19.10
C PRO A 345 -4.48 -22.87 19.76
N SER A 346 -5.56 -22.25 19.26
CA SER A 346 -6.92 -22.49 19.76
C SER A 346 -7.42 -23.93 19.54
N GLN A 347 -6.87 -24.67 18.57
CA GLN A 347 -7.17 -26.10 18.38
C GLN A 347 -6.36 -27.01 19.30
N TYR A 348 -5.24 -26.52 19.84
CA TYR A 348 -4.26 -27.31 20.59
C TYR A 348 -4.10 -26.84 22.04
N VAL A 349 -5.14 -26.24 22.64
CA VAL A 349 -5.09 -25.66 24.00
C VAL A 349 -4.47 -26.60 25.03
N THR A 350 -4.95 -27.85 25.12
CA THR A 350 -4.42 -28.84 26.08
C THR A 350 -2.96 -29.18 25.82
N ALA A 351 -2.59 -29.40 24.56
CA ALA A 351 -1.22 -29.75 24.20
C ALA A 351 -0.26 -28.59 24.41
N ILE A 352 -0.69 -27.34 24.17
CA ILE A 352 0.10 -26.15 24.43
C ILE A 352 0.27 -25.93 25.94
N GLN A 353 -0.80 -26.10 26.72
CA GLN A 353 -0.70 -26.02 28.18
C GLN A 353 0.26 -27.05 28.76
N GLN A 354 0.15 -28.32 28.34
CA GLN A 354 0.94 -29.42 28.90
C GLN A 354 2.42 -29.36 28.47
N ASN A 355 2.69 -29.06 27.19
CA ASN A 355 4.05 -29.13 26.65
C ASN A 355 4.81 -27.81 26.72
N HIS A 356 4.11 -26.68 26.81
CA HIS A 356 4.69 -25.34 26.70
C HIS A 356 4.29 -24.41 27.85
N GLN A 357 3.41 -24.83 28.77
CA GLN A 357 2.97 -24.06 29.96
C GLN A 357 2.32 -22.71 29.61
N ILE A 358 1.70 -22.59 28.43
CA ILE A 358 1.00 -21.39 27.98
C ILE A 358 -0.52 -21.63 28.04
N LYS A 359 -1.24 -20.77 28.76
CA LYS A 359 -2.70 -20.81 28.87
C LYS A 359 -3.37 -19.99 27.77
N ILE A 360 -3.99 -20.68 26.81
CA ILE A 360 -4.76 -20.01 25.76
C ILE A 360 -6.05 -19.41 26.34
N GLY A 361 -6.20 -18.10 26.25
CA GLY A 361 -7.25 -17.27 26.84
C GLY A 361 -6.77 -16.41 28.01
N GLU A 362 -5.57 -16.66 28.55
CA GLU A 362 -4.94 -15.84 29.59
C GLU A 362 -3.61 -15.28 29.07
N ASP A 363 -2.65 -16.16 28.77
CA ASP A 363 -1.29 -15.78 28.34
C ASP A 363 -1.26 -15.38 26.85
N TYR A 364 -2.03 -16.09 26.01
CA TYR A 364 -2.22 -15.78 24.59
C TYR A 364 -3.71 -15.86 24.24
N PRO A 365 -4.29 -14.91 23.50
CA PRO A 365 -5.74 -14.84 23.28
C PRO A 365 -6.31 -16.08 22.57
N LYS A 366 -7.56 -16.41 22.90
CA LYS A 366 -8.38 -17.31 22.08
C LYS A 366 -8.72 -16.63 20.75
N ALA A 367 -8.89 -17.42 19.70
CA ALA A 367 -9.35 -16.90 18.42
C ALA A 367 -10.66 -16.11 18.57
N ILE A 368 -10.65 -14.83 18.20
CA ILE A 368 -11.79 -13.92 18.39
C ILE A 368 -12.97 -14.23 17.46
N ILE A 369 -12.74 -15.03 16.42
CA ILE A 369 -13.77 -15.42 15.47
C ILE A 369 -13.46 -16.77 14.81
N ASN A 370 -14.50 -17.51 14.42
CA ASN A 370 -14.37 -18.76 13.71
C ASN A 370 -14.28 -18.54 12.18
N HIS A 371 -13.31 -19.18 11.51
CA HIS A 371 -13.12 -19.05 10.07
C HIS A 371 -14.32 -19.54 9.24
N LYS A 372 -14.94 -20.67 9.61
CA LYS A 372 -16.06 -21.26 8.87
C LYS A 372 -17.28 -20.36 8.95
N GLU A 373 -17.63 -19.93 10.16
CA GLU A 373 -18.75 -19.00 10.39
C GLU A 373 -18.56 -17.68 9.65
N SER A 374 -17.34 -17.12 9.69
CA SER A 374 -17.02 -15.89 8.95
C SER A 374 -17.20 -16.07 7.44
N ARG A 375 -16.77 -17.22 6.91
CA ARG A 375 -16.91 -17.52 5.49
C ARG A 375 -18.37 -17.58 5.08
N ASP A 376 -19.19 -18.29 5.85
CA ASP A 376 -20.62 -18.42 5.57
C ASP A 376 -21.32 -17.05 5.65
N TYR A 377 -20.96 -16.25 6.66
CA TYR A 377 -21.46 -14.88 6.82
C TYR A 377 -21.10 -13.96 5.64
N VAL A 378 -19.82 -13.89 5.25
CA VAL A 378 -19.38 -13.08 4.08
C VAL A 378 -20.12 -13.50 2.82
N MET A 379 -20.25 -14.80 2.58
CA MET A 379 -20.98 -15.31 1.41
C MET A 379 -22.44 -14.88 1.41
N GLN A 380 -23.10 -14.89 2.57
CA GLN A 380 -24.48 -14.42 2.71
C GLN A 380 -24.58 -12.92 2.44
N GLN A 381 -23.71 -12.11 3.06
CA GLN A 381 -23.75 -10.66 2.93
C GLN A 381 -23.51 -10.21 1.49
N PHE A 382 -22.44 -10.68 0.83
CA PHE A 382 -22.14 -10.30 -0.55
C PHE A 382 -23.24 -10.71 -1.54
N LYS A 383 -23.94 -11.83 -1.30
CA LYS A 383 -25.04 -12.29 -2.16
C LYS A 383 -26.22 -11.31 -2.18
N GLN A 384 -26.50 -10.62 -1.06
CA GLN A 384 -27.58 -9.64 -0.99
C GLN A 384 -27.35 -8.48 -1.98
N TYR A 385 -26.09 -8.06 -2.15
CA TYR A 385 -25.70 -6.97 -3.05
C TYR A 385 -25.42 -7.42 -4.49
N THR A 386 -25.29 -8.72 -4.76
CA THR A 386 -25.23 -9.23 -6.14
C THR A 386 -26.61 -9.44 -6.75
N ASN A 387 -27.61 -9.78 -5.94
CA ASN A 387 -28.98 -10.06 -6.41
C ASN A 387 -29.81 -8.79 -6.65
N TYR A 388 -29.36 -7.63 -6.15
CA TYR A 388 -30.04 -6.34 -6.33
C TYR A 388 -30.11 -5.86 -7.80
N LYS A 389 -29.42 -6.52 -8.74
CA LYS A 389 -29.57 -6.26 -10.19
C LYS A 389 -30.76 -6.99 -10.85
N ASN A 390 -31.43 -7.91 -10.17
CA ASN A 390 -32.54 -8.67 -10.75
C ASN A 390 -33.93 -8.24 -10.25
N GLY A 391 -34.02 -7.21 -9.41
CA GLY A 391 -35.29 -6.65 -8.96
C GLY A 391 -35.18 -5.13 -8.87
N ASN A 392 -35.89 -4.44 -9.75
CA ASN A 392 -36.06 -2.98 -9.81
C ASN A 392 -34.91 -2.17 -10.40
N HIS A 393 -34.77 -2.22 -11.73
CA HIS A 393 -34.60 -1.01 -12.50
C HIS A 393 -35.61 -1.02 -13.66
N HIS A 394 -36.79 -0.46 -13.39
CA HIS A 394 -37.47 0.25 -14.45
C HIS A 394 -36.58 1.44 -14.82
N GLU A 395 -36.27 1.51 -16.11
CA GLU A 395 -35.77 2.67 -16.81
C GLU A 395 -36.46 3.94 -16.28
N ASN A 396 -35.64 4.85 -15.79
CA ASN A 396 -35.91 6.26 -16.01
C ASN A 396 -34.56 6.85 -16.44
N ASP A 397 -34.42 6.92 -17.77
CA ASP A 397 -33.48 7.82 -18.42
C ASP A 397 -33.59 9.20 -17.78
N ILE A 398 -32.53 9.62 -17.09
CA ILE A 398 -32.29 11.03 -16.86
C ILE A 398 -31.10 11.39 -17.73
N ASN A 399 -31.44 11.81 -18.94
CA ASN A 399 -30.63 12.69 -19.78
C ASN A 399 -30.10 13.83 -18.91
N ILE A 400 -28.79 13.93 -18.75
CA ILE A 400 -28.14 15.18 -18.39
C ILE A 400 -26.93 15.34 -19.32
N ASP A 401 -27.15 16.10 -20.39
CA ASP A 401 -26.11 16.83 -21.11
C ASP A 401 -25.23 17.59 -20.12
N PHE A 402 -23.91 17.40 -20.19
CA PHE A 402 -22.86 18.44 -20.18
C PHE A 402 -21.50 17.84 -20.53
#